data_AF-A0A0Q6A4I9-F1
#
_entry.id   AF-A0A0Q6A4I9-F1
#
_cell.length_a   1.000
_cell.length_b   1.000
_cell.length_c   1.000
_cell.angle_alpha   90.00
_cell.angle_beta   90.00
_cell.angle_gamma   90.00
#
_symmetry.space_group_name_H-M   'P 1'
#
loop_
_entity.id
_entity.type
_entity.pdbx_description
1 polymer ?
#
loop_
_entity_poly.entity_id
_entity_poly.type
_entity_poly.pdbx_seq_one_letter_code
_entity_poly.pdbx_strand_id
1 'polypeptide(L)'
;MSRDLRPPVDILHYEIVQEQASALGRMGRTLEQALTRLREFDAVHAATELPPSMQSARRKLVVEAGQALWMFVVQREASGLRDSRHIMRTYNVPSEVQRCMGLAPTPSKPAST
;
A
#
# COMPACT_ATOMS: atom_id res chain seq x y z
N MET A 1 23.95 -6.75 40.53
CA MET A 1 23.46 -6.89 39.14
C MET A 1 21.98 -6.54 39.14
N SER A 2 21.66 -5.29 38.86
CA SER A 2 20.27 -4.81 38.82
C SER A 2 19.62 -5.38 37.57
N ARG A 3 18.61 -6.25 37.73
CA ARG A 3 17.74 -6.63 36.61
C ARG A 3 17.07 -5.36 36.11
N ASP A 4 17.21 -5.09 34.81
CA ASP A 4 16.52 -4.02 34.11
C ASP A 4 15.01 -4.34 34.16
N LEU A 5 14.35 -3.91 35.23
CA LEU A 5 12.92 -4.10 35.47
C LEU A 5 12.17 -2.94 34.84
N ARG A 6 12.17 -2.85 33.51
CA ARG A 6 11.09 -2.11 32.85
C ARG A 6 9.79 -2.86 33.16
N PRO A 7 8.77 -2.19 33.71
CA PRO A 7 7.52 -2.86 34.05
C PRO A 7 6.97 -3.59 32.81
N PRO A 8 6.34 -4.78 32.93
CA PRO A 8 5.88 -5.57 31.79
C PRO A 8 5.02 -4.80 30.76
N VAL A 9 4.31 -3.76 31.22
CA VAL A 9 3.54 -2.84 30.39
C VAL A 9 4.42 -2.04 29.43
N ASP A 10 5.63 -1.66 29.84
CA ASP A 10 6.61 -0.92 29.04
C ASP A 10 7.25 -1.81 27.96
N ILE A 11 7.48 -3.09 28.28
CA ILE A 11 7.98 -4.08 27.32
C ILE A 11 6.93 -4.35 26.22
N LEU A 12 5.67 -4.60 26.62
CA LEU A 12 4.58 -4.83 25.66
C LEU A 12 4.35 -3.60 24.77
N HIS A 13 4.41 -2.39 25.35
CA HIS A 13 4.29 -1.16 24.57
C HIS A 13 5.40 -1.03 23.53
N TYR A 14 6.65 -1.32 23.91
CA TYR A 14 7.78 -1.33 23.01
C TYR A 14 7.61 -2.33 21.86
N GLU A 15 7.17 -3.56 22.14
CA GLU A 15 6.90 -4.59 21.14
C GLU A 15 5.81 -4.17 20.15
N ILE A 16 4.73 -3.57 20.64
CA ILE A 16 3.65 -3.04 19.79
C ILE A 16 4.19 -1.94 18.86
N VAL A 17 4.99 -1.00 19.37
CA VAL A 17 5.58 0.07 18.56
C VAL A 17 6.55 -0.50 17.52
N GLN A 18 7.37 -1.49 17.89
CA GLN A 18 8.26 -2.22 16.98
C GLN A 18 7.48 -2.91 15.85
N GLU A 19 6.39 -3.61 16.17
CA GLU A 19 5.58 -4.27 15.14
C GLU A 19 4.85 -3.25 14.27
N GLN A 20 4.32 -2.15 14.83
CA GLN A 20 3.73 -1.08 14.03
C GLN A 20 4.73 -0.49 13.02
N ALA A 21 5.95 -0.20 13.46
CA ALA A 21 7.01 0.30 12.59
C ALA A 21 7.35 -0.72 11.48
N SER A 22 7.45 -2.00 11.85
CA SER A 22 7.72 -3.10 10.91
C SER A 22 6.59 -3.26 9.89
N ALA A 23 5.34 -3.23 10.32
CA ALA A 23 4.15 -3.30 9.48
C ALA A 23 4.10 -2.13 8.50
N LEU A 24 4.29 -0.90 8.98
CA LEU A 24 4.37 0.30 8.14
C LEU A 24 5.47 0.17 7.08
N GLY A 25 6.65 -0.32 7.45
CA GLY A 25 7.74 -0.56 6.51
C GLY A 25 7.39 -1.58 5.42
N ARG A 26 6.73 -2.69 5.78
CA ARG A 26 6.27 -3.69 4.80
C ARG A 26 5.22 -3.10 3.85
N MET A 27 4.23 -2.39 4.40
CA MET A 27 3.14 -1.79 3.62
C MET A 27 3.63 -0.69 2.68
N GLY A 28 4.57 0.15 3.11
CA GLY A 28 5.22 1.15 2.25
C GLY A 28 5.92 0.51 1.06
N ARG A 29 6.72 -0.55 1.26
CA ARG A 29 7.35 -1.30 0.16
C ARG A 29 6.33 -1.93 -0.78
N THR A 30 5.23 -2.48 -0.25
CA THR A 30 4.14 -3.02 -1.07
C THR A 30 3.52 -1.94 -1.97
N LEU A 31 3.27 -0.75 -1.43
CA LEU A 31 2.78 0.40 -2.19
C LEU A 31 3.78 0.81 -3.30
N GLU A 32 5.06 0.93 -2.98
CA GLU A 32 6.12 1.26 -3.95
C GLU A 32 6.14 0.27 -5.10
N GLN A 33 6.11 -1.03 -4.80
CA GLN A 33 6.11 -2.08 -5.80
C GLN A 33 4.87 -2.00 -6.70
N ALA A 34 3.68 -1.80 -6.13
CA ALA A 34 2.44 -1.68 -6.90
C ALA A 34 2.47 -0.47 -7.83
N LEU A 35 2.92 0.69 -7.34
CA LEU A 35 3.07 1.90 -8.15
C LEU A 35 4.13 1.73 -9.25
N THR A 36 5.22 1.04 -8.96
CA THR A 36 6.26 0.74 -9.96
C THR A 36 5.72 -0.16 -11.06
N ARG A 37 4.98 -1.24 -10.74
CA ARG A 37 4.36 -2.10 -11.76
C ARG A 37 3.40 -1.31 -12.68
N LEU A 38 2.60 -0.41 -12.11
CA LEU A 38 1.72 0.45 -12.91
C LEU A 38 2.53 1.38 -13.83
N ARG A 39 3.59 2.03 -13.31
CA ARG A 39 4.45 2.90 -14.11
C ARG A 39 5.19 2.15 -15.21
N GLU A 40 5.69 0.96 -14.93
CA GLU A 40 6.35 0.10 -15.92
C GLU A 40 5.37 -0.31 -17.03
N PHE A 41 4.14 -0.71 -16.64
CA PHE A 41 3.08 -1.00 -17.61
C PHE A 41 2.80 0.21 -18.50
N ASP A 42 2.62 1.40 -17.92
CA ASP A 42 2.33 2.62 -18.67
C ASP A 42 3.48 3.02 -19.60
N ALA A 43 4.73 2.89 -19.14
CA ALA A 43 5.92 3.21 -19.93
C ALA A 43 6.04 2.33 -21.19
N VAL A 44 5.76 1.02 -21.06
CA VAL A 44 5.83 0.08 -22.19
C VAL A 44 4.74 0.37 -23.24
N HIS A 45 3.61 0.94 -22.84
CA HIS A 45 2.43 1.10 -23.71
C HIS A 45 2.09 2.56 -24.06
N ALA A 46 2.99 3.50 -23.78
CA ALA A 46 2.72 4.94 -23.90
C ALA A 46 2.39 5.42 -25.33
N ALA A 47 2.82 4.70 -26.37
CA ALA A 47 2.69 5.12 -27.77
C ALA A 47 1.61 4.37 -28.57
N THR A 48 0.86 3.46 -27.93
CA THR A 48 -0.04 2.54 -28.63
C THR A 48 -1.44 2.61 -28.06
N GLU A 49 -2.47 2.61 -28.92
CA GLU A 49 -3.82 2.35 -28.45
C GLU A 49 -3.90 0.96 -27.82
N LEU A 50 -4.20 0.93 -26.52
CA LEU A 50 -4.25 -0.31 -25.76
C LEU A 50 -5.44 -1.16 -26.22
N PRO A 51 -5.26 -2.43 -26.62
CA PRO A 51 -6.38 -3.32 -26.86
C PRO A 51 -7.20 -3.51 -25.57
N PRO A 52 -8.51 -3.83 -25.65
CA PRO A 52 -9.39 -3.91 -24.48
C PRO A 52 -8.87 -4.83 -23.35
N SER A 53 -8.17 -5.91 -23.70
CA SER A 53 -7.54 -6.81 -22.72
C SER A 53 -6.46 -6.12 -21.89
N MET A 54 -5.65 -5.28 -22.51
CA MET A 54 -4.56 -4.54 -21.86
C MET A 54 -5.10 -3.35 -21.06
N GLN A 55 -6.20 -2.72 -21.50
CA GLN A 55 -6.91 -1.74 -20.69
C GLN A 55 -7.44 -2.37 -19.39
N SER A 56 -7.99 -3.59 -19.47
CA SER A 56 -8.41 -4.35 -18.29
C SER A 56 -7.24 -4.71 -17.38
N ALA A 57 -6.09 -5.12 -17.95
CA ALA A 57 -4.87 -5.38 -17.19
C ALA A 57 -4.37 -4.13 -16.44
N ARG A 58 -4.30 -2.98 -17.12
CA ARG A 58 -3.96 -1.69 -16.51
C ARG A 58 -4.89 -1.34 -15.35
N ARG A 59 -6.20 -1.51 -15.55
CA ARG A 59 -7.20 -1.24 -14.51
C ARG A 59 -6.97 -2.09 -13.26
N LYS A 60 -6.58 -3.35 -13.42
CA LYS A 60 -6.21 -4.21 -12.27
C LYS A 60 -5.03 -3.64 -11.50
N LEU A 61 -3.96 -3.21 -12.19
CA LEU A 61 -2.80 -2.57 -11.56
C LEU A 61 -3.17 -1.30 -10.79
N VAL A 62 -4.08 -0.48 -11.34
CA VAL A 62 -4.59 0.72 -10.65
C VAL A 62 -5.34 0.35 -9.37
N VAL A 63 -6.21 -0.67 -9.41
CA VAL A 63 -6.96 -1.14 -8.24
C VAL A 63 -6.04 -1.75 -7.19
N GLU A 64 -5.04 -2.55 -7.59
CA GLU A 64 -4.04 -3.13 -6.70
C GLU A 64 -3.22 -2.04 -5.99
N ALA A 65 -2.76 -1.03 -6.74
CA ALA A 65 -2.07 0.12 -6.17
C ALA A 65 -2.97 0.92 -5.22
N GLY A 66 -4.26 1.07 -5.57
CA GLY A 66 -5.26 1.74 -4.73
C GLY A 66 -5.51 1.01 -3.41
N GLN A 67 -5.55 -0.33 -3.45
CA GLN A 67 -5.66 -1.16 -2.26
C GLN A 67 -4.40 -1.04 -1.37
N ALA A 68 -3.20 -1.14 -1.96
CA ALA A 68 -1.95 -0.99 -1.23
C ALA A 68 -1.86 0.39 -0.55
N LEU A 69 -2.28 1.44 -1.25
CA LEU A 69 -2.34 2.80 -0.74
C LEU A 69 -3.32 2.91 0.43
N TRP A 70 -4.53 2.35 0.27
CA TRP A 70 -5.55 2.37 1.32
C TRP A 70 -5.06 1.71 2.61
N MET A 71 -4.51 0.50 2.50
CA MET A 71 -3.98 -0.22 3.65
C MET A 71 -2.88 0.60 4.34
N PHE A 72 -1.93 1.16 3.58
CA PHE A 72 -0.83 1.94 4.13
C PHE A 72 -1.31 3.22 4.83
N VAL A 73 -2.25 3.96 4.24
CA VAL A 73 -2.83 5.17 4.83
C VAL A 73 -3.57 4.85 6.13
N VAL A 74 -4.43 3.83 6.12
CA VAL A 74 -5.19 3.42 7.33
C VAL A 74 -4.24 3.04 8.46
N GLN A 75 -3.20 2.25 8.18
CA GLN A 75 -2.23 1.88 9.20
C GLN A 75 -1.48 3.11 9.74
N ARG A 76 -1.08 4.05 8.88
CA ARG A 76 -0.44 5.29 9.31
C ARG A 76 -1.34 6.10 10.24
N GLU A 77 -2.60 6.27 9.87
CA GLU A 77 -3.58 7.02 10.68
C GLU A 77 -3.86 6.34 12.03
N ALA A 78 -3.95 5.00 12.04
CA ALA A 78 -4.08 4.20 13.26
C ALA A 78 -2.86 4.31 14.17
N SER A 79 -1.66 4.46 13.61
CA SER A 79 -0.41 4.74 14.33
C SER A 79 -0.18 6.23 14.63
N GLY A 80 -1.16 7.11 14.38
CA GLY A 80 -1.09 8.54 14.70
C GLY A 80 -0.41 9.43 13.64
N LEU A 81 -0.01 8.88 12.50
CA LEU A 81 0.67 9.57 11.40
C LEU A 81 -0.33 10.09 10.36
N ARG A 82 -0.98 11.22 10.61
CA ARG A 82 -2.21 11.64 9.89
C ARG A 82 -2.01 12.51 8.62
N ASP A 83 -0.79 12.77 8.17
CA ASP A 83 -0.57 13.56 6.95
C ASP A 83 -0.62 12.69 5.68
N SER A 84 -1.84 12.33 5.26
CA SER A 84 -2.08 11.52 4.06
C SER A 84 -1.79 12.30 2.76
N ARG A 85 -1.89 13.64 2.78
CA ARG A 85 -1.56 14.49 1.62
C ARG A 85 -0.05 14.49 1.33
N HIS A 86 0.79 14.47 2.36
CA HIS A 86 2.22 14.29 2.19
C HIS A 86 2.55 12.96 1.49
N ILE A 87 1.88 11.86 1.87
CA ILE A 87 2.08 10.53 1.26
C ILE A 87 1.79 10.54 -0.24
N MET A 88 0.70 11.17 -0.68
CA MET A 88 0.38 11.24 -2.11
C MET A 88 1.49 11.89 -2.93
N ARG A 89 2.17 12.90 -2.36
CA ARG A 89 3.29 13.60 -3.01
C ARG A 89 4.57 12.77 -2.95
N THR A 90 4.93 12.27 -1.77
CA THR A 90 6.19 11.52 -1.56
C THR A 90 6.27 10.28 -2.43
N TYR A 91 5.15 9.57 -2.61
CA TYR A 91 5.09 8.37 -3.45
C TYR A 91 4.72 8.65 -4.92
N ASN A 92 4.49 9.92 -5.29
CA ASN A 92 4.02 10.33 -6.62
C ASN A 92 2.79 9.52 -7.08
N VAL A 93 1.77 9.47 -6.23
CA VAL A 93 0.59 8.62 -6.43
C VAL A 93 -0.29 9.20 -7.56
N PRO A 94 -0.54 8.45 -8.66
CA PRO A 94 -1.42 8.90 -9.73
C PRO A 94 -2.85 9.16 -9.24
N SER A 95 -3.54 10.14 -9.85
CA SER A 95 -4.89 10.54 -9.42
C SER A 95 -5.92 9.40 -9.50
N GLU A 96 -5.79 8.50 -10.48
CA GLU A 96 -6.64 7.32 -10.60
C GLU A 96 -6.42 6.30 -9.47
N VAL A 97 -5.19 6.15 -9.00
CA VAL A 97 -4.86 5.29 -7.85
C VAL A 97 -5.47 5.88 -6.58
N GLN A 98 -5.40 7.21 -6.41
CA GLN A 98 -6.05 7.90 -5.29
C GLN A 98 -7.58 7.70 -5.31
N ARG A 99 -8.21 7.77 -6.49
CA ARG A 99 -9.66 7.52 -6.66
C ARG A 99 -10.04 6.06 -6.37
N CYS A 100 -9.12 5.12 -6.54
CA CYS A 100 -9.33 3.72 -6.20
C CYS A 100 -9.01 3.39 -4.73
N MET A 101 -8.54 4.35 -3.94
CA MET A 101 -8.31 4.14 -2.51
C MET A 101 -9.62 3.78 -1.81
N GLY A 102 -9.66 2.63 -1.12
CA GLY A 102 -10.86 2.14 -0.44
C GLY A 102 -11.83 1.37 -1.33
N LEU A 103 -11.58 1.25 -2.64
CA LEU A 103 -12.29 0.29 -3.48
C LEU A 103 -11.71 -1.11 -3.23
N ALA A 104 -12.51 -1.99 -2.63
CA ALA A 104 -12.13 -3.39 -2.49
C ALA A 104 -12.01 -4.01 -3.90
N PRO A 105 -10.90 -4.70 -4.24
CA PRO A 105 -10.85 -5.48 -5.46
C PRO A 105 -11.96 -6.52 -5.42
N THR A 106 -12.60 -6.78 -6.56
CA THR A 106 -13.47 -7.94 -6.67
C THR A 106 -12.64 -9.20 -6.40
N PRO A 107 -13.00 -10.04 -5.42
CA PRO A 107 -12.23 -11.24 -5.13
C PRO A 107 -12.12 -12.08 -6.40
N SER A 108 -10.90 -12.40 -6.81
CA SER A 108 -10.65 -13.31 -7.92
C SER A 108 -11.22 -14.67 -7.56
N LYS A 109 -12.26 -15.12 -8.29
CA LYS A 109 -12.83 -16.46 -8.12
C LYS A 109 -11.69 -17.48 -8.22
N PRO A 110 -11.48 -18.36 -7.22
CA PRO A 110 -10.46 -19.40 -7.34
C PRO A 110 -10.81 -20.28 -8.55
N ALA A 111 -9.81 -20.53 -9.40
CA ALA A 111 -9.96 -21.43 -10.53
C ALA A 111 -10.34 -22.81 -9.98
N SER A 112 -11.53 -23.29 -10.32
CA SER A 112 -11.93 -24.66 -10.05
C SER A 112 -11.09 -25.57 -10.94
N THR A 113 -10.21 -26.34 -10.32
CA THR A 113 -9.54 -27.50 -10.93
C THR A 113 -10.41 -28.73 -10.73
#